data_AF-X1MBS5-F1
#
_entry.id   AF-X1MBS5-F1
#
_cell.length_a   1.000
_cell.length_b   1.000
_cell.length_c   1.000
_cell.angle_alpha   90.00
_cell.angle_beta   90.00
_cell.angle_gamma   90.00
#
_symmetry.space_group_name_H-M   'P 1'
#
loop_
_entity.id
_entity.type
_entity.pdbx_description
1 polymer ?
#
loop_
_entity_poly.entity_id
_entity_poly.type
_entity_poly.pdbx_seq_one_letter_code
_entity_poly.pdbx_strand_id
1 'polypeptide(L)'
;IRGKFESAWGCSLPPSPGLPITEMIEAAHRGEIKAIYLIGENPALSEPDISHAEEALEKLEFLVVQDIFLSETALLADVVLPAVSFAERDGTFTNTERRVQRLRKALEPVGDSRPDWWITCQLGSRMGGKGFDFEHPSQIMEEIASLTPSYGGISYERLEDGGLQWPCPTEDHPGTPILHAKLFVRGKGRFIPLEYKPPMELPDNEYPLVLTTGRSLYHFHTGTLTRKVKGLNILKGEGEVEINPDDASSLGIADGEMV
;
A
#
# COMPACT_ATOMS: atom_id res chain seq x y z
N ILE A 1 4.99 -2.85 -25.07
CA ILE A 1 4.87 -3.22 -23.64
C ILE A 1 3.70 -4.19 -23.45
N ARG A 2 2.42 -3.80 -23.66
CA ARG A 2 1.24 -4.68 -23.49
C ARG A 2 1.36 -6.07 -24.16
N GLY A 3 1.69 -6.12 -25.46
CA GLY A 3 1.81 -7.39 -26.18
C GLY A 3 2.85 -8.37 -25.63
N LYS A 4 3.84 -7.90 -24.85
CA LYS A 4 4.80 -8.76 -24.13
C LYS A 4 4.09 -9.54 -23.02
N PHE A 5 3.27 -8.84 -22.23
CA PHE A 5 2.48 -9.42 -21.15
C PHE A 5 1.36 -10.31 -21.68
N GLU A 6 0.65 -9.89 -22.74
CA GLU A 6 -0.39 -10.70 -23.37
C GLU A 6 0.15 -12.03 -23.91
N SER A 7 1.35 -12.00 -24.52
CA SER A 7 2.03 -13.22 -24.98
C SER A 7 2.42 -14.13 -23.81
N ALA A 8 2.93 -13.57 -22.71
CA ALA A 8 3.39 -14.32 -21.55
C ALA A 8 2.24 -14.97 -20.78
N TRP A 9 1.15 -14.22 -20.58
CA TRP A 9 -0.01 -14.67 -19.80
C TRP A 9 -1.09 -15.35 -20.64
N GLY A 10 -0.94 -15.35 -21.98
CA GLY A 10 -1.87 -16.01 -22.90
C GLY A 10 -3.29 -15.43 -22.88
N CYS A 11 -3.42 -14.13 -22.59
CA CYS A 11 -4.70 -13.43 -22.51
C CYS A 11 -4.61 -12.02 -23.11
N SER A 12 -5.75 -11.43 -23.45
CA SER A 12 -5.82 -10.03 -23.87
C SER A 12 -5.94 -9.13 -22.64
N LEU A 13 -5.22 -8.00 -22.65
CA LEU A 13 -5.22 -7.06 -21.53
C LEU A 13 -6.01 -5.79 -21.88
N PRO A 14 -6.76 -5.21 -20.91
CA PRO A 14 -7.51 -3.99 -21.15
C PRO A 14 -6.58 -2.85 -21.58
N PRO A 15 -6.98 -2.04 -22.57
CA PRO A 15 -6.14 -0.98 -23.09
C PRO A 15 -6.16 0.29 -22.24
N SER A 16 -7.20 0.44 -21.42
CA SER A 16 -7.48 1.60 -20.59
C SER A 16 -6.93 1.42 -19.19
N PRO A 17 -6.44 2.48 -18.53
CA PRO A 17 -6.06 2.42 -17.13
C PRO A 17 -7.27 2.07 -16.25
N GLY A 18 -7.02 1.32 -15.18
CA GLY A 18 -7.99 1.12 -14.11
C GLY A 18 -8.13 2.37 -13.24
N LEU A 19 -9.08 2.33 -12.30
CA LEU A 19 -9.30 3.42 -11.35
C LEU A 19 -8.27 3.37 -10.20
N PRO A 20 -7.76 4.51 -9.73
CA PRO A 20 -7.07 4.59 -8.44
C PRO A 20 -8.06 4.34 -7.28
N ILE A 21 -7.56 3.89 -6.13
CA ILE A 21 -8.40 3.51 -4.98
C ILE A 21 -9.39 4.61 -4.55
N THR A 22 -8.95 5.87 -4.53
CA THR A 22 -9.81 7.01 -4.17
C THR A 22 -11.00 7.17 -5.14
N GLU A 23 -10.79 6.88 -6.42
CA GLU A 23 -11.87 6.88 -7.41
C GLU A 23 -12.71 5.59 -7.36
N MET A 24 -12.14 4.47 -6.88
CA MET A 24 -12.88 3.22 -6.68
C MET A 24 -13.91 3.35 -5.55
N ILE A 25 -13.57 4.01 -4.44
CA ILE A 25 -14.51 4.25 -3.33
C ILE A 25 -15.70 5.08 -3.82
N GLU A 26 -15.44 6.19 -4.50
CA GLU A 26 -16.49 7.04 -5.06
C GLU A 26 -17.29 6.32 -6.18
N ALA A 27 -16.66 5.47 -7.00
CA ALA A 27 -17.36 4.62 -7.97
C ALA A 27 -18.22 3.53 -7.30
N ALA A 28 -17.79 2.96 -6.17
CA ALA A 28 -18.59 2.04 -5.37
C ALA A 28 -19.80 2.76 -4.76
N HIS A 29 -19.60 3.98 -4.26
CA HIS A 29 -20.67 4.82 -3.74
C HIS A 29 -21.75 5.14 -4.79
N ARG A 30 -21.34 5.38 -6.05
CA ARG A 30 -22.24 5.52 -7.21
C ARG A 30 -22.83 4.20 -7.72
N GLY A 31 -22.40 3.06 -7.19
CA GLY A 31 -22.85 1.72 -7.58
C GLY A 31 -22.29 1.24 -8.92
N GLU A 32 -21.23 1.85 -9.44
CA GLU A 32 -20.54 1.44 -10.67
C GLU A 32 -19.60 0.26 -10.42
N ILE A 33 -18.99 0.20 -9.23
CA ILE A 33 -18.26 -0.96 -8.73
C ILE A 33 -19.20 -1.77 -7.84
N LYS A 34 -19.29 -3.07 -8.12
CA LYS A 34 -20.14 -4.01 -7.35
C LYS A 34 -19.36 -4.85 -6.38
N ALA A 35 -18.08 -5.11 -6.66
CA ALA A 35 -17.26 -5.94 -5.82
C ALA A 35 -15.85 -5.38 -5.71
N ILE A 36 -15.27 -5.51 -4.51
CA ILE A 36 -13.88 -5.16 -4.23
C ILE A 36 -13.20 -6.36 -3.58
N TYR A 37 -12.02 -6.71 -4.10
CA TYR A 37 -11.06 -7.57 -3.43
C TYR A 37 -9.90 -6.71 -2.92
N LEU A 38 -9.89 -6.47 -1.61
CA LEU A 38 -8.98 -5.58 -0.92
C LEU A 38 -7.90 -6.39 -0.20
N ILE A 39 -6.64 -5.99 -0.34
CA ILE A 39 -5.49 -6.71 0.22
C ILE A 39 -4.65 -5.75 1.06
N GLY A 40 -4.60 -5.97 2.37
CA GLY A 40 -3.68 -5.29 3.28
C GLY A 40 -3.89 -3.78 3.44
N GLU A 41 -5.11 -3.30 3.26
CA GLU A 41 -5.49 -1.88 3.38
C GLU A 41 -6.65 -1.70 4.37
N ASN A 42 -6.88 -0.46 4.82
CA ASN A 42 -7.97 -0.16 5.76
C ASN A 42 -8.69 1.17 5.44
N PRO A 43 -9.32 1.30 4.25
CA PRO A 43 -9.97 2.52 3.80
C PRO A 43 -11.07 3.04 4.74
N ALA A 44 -11.74 2.16 5.50
CA ALA A 44 -12.70 2.57 6.53
C ALA A 44 -12.08 3.38 7.68
N LEU A 45 -10.74 3.51 7.74
CA LEU A 45 -10.06 4.36 8.71
C LEU A 45 -8.99 5.27 8.07
N SER A 46 -8.50 4.95 6.87
CA SER A 46 -7.43 5.70 6.21
C SER A 46 -7.89 6.67 5.13
N GLU A 47 -9.14 6.57 4.64
CA GLU A 47 -9.67 7.53 3.68
C GLU A 47 -9.93 8.90 4.34
N PRO A 48 -9.79 10.01 3.60
CA PRO A 48 -9.99 11.36 4.15
C PRO A 48 -11.41 11.61 4.68
N ASP A 49 -12.42 11.06 4.01
CA ASP A 49 -13.82 11.08 4.43
C ASP A 49 -14.25 9.66 4.80
N ILE A 50 -14.11 9.34 6.09
CA ILE A 50 -14.36 8.00 6.61
C ILE A 50 -15.83 7.62 6.45
N SER A 51 -16.77 8.54 6.72
CA SER A 51 -18.20 8.25 6.57
C SER A 51 -18.57 7.95 5.12
N HIS A 52 -18.03 8.72 4.17
CA HIS A 52 -18.21 8.41 2.75
C HIS A 52 -17.63 7.04 2.38
N ALA A 53 -16.44 6.70 2.88
CA ALA A 53 -15.79 5.43 2.61
C ALA A 53 -16.59 4.24 3.18
N GLU A 54 -17.09 4.34 4.42
CA GLU A 54 -17.94 3.33 5.04
C GLU A 54 -19.23 3.12 4.23
N GLU A 55 -19.96 4.20 3.91
CA GLU A 55 -21.17 4.14 3.08
C GLU A 55 -20.91 3.52 1.70
N ALA A 56 -19.76 3.82 1.09
CA ALA A 56 -19.37 3.25 -0.20
C ALA A 56 -19.11 1.75 -0.12
N LEU A 57 -18.42 1.30 0.93
CA LEU A 57 -18.11 -0.10 1.16
C LEU A 57 -19.37 -0.92 1.47
N GLU A 58 -20.29 -0.39 2.26
CA GLU A 58 -21.59 -1.02 2.57
C GLU A 58 -22.51 -1.15 1.34
N LYS A 59 -22.31 -0.31 0.31
CA LYS A 59 -23.08 -0.37 -0.95
C LYS A 59 -22.59 -1.44 -1.92
N LEU A 60 -21.43 -2.05 -1.66
CA LEU A 60 -20.92 -3.14 -2.51
C LEU A 60 -21.85 -4.36 -2.41
N GLU A 61 -21.98 -5.07 -3.53
CA GLU A 61 -22.66 -6.37 -3.56
C GLU A 61 -21.77 -7.48 -3.01
N PHE A 62 -20.43 -7.28 -3.03
CA PHE A 62 -19.48 -8.25 -2.50
C PHE A 62 -18.13 -7.62 -2.12
N LEU A 63 -17.76 -7.68 -0.85
CA LEU A 63 -16.48 -7.22 -0.33
C LEU A 63 -15.64 -8.40 0.21
N VAL A 64 -14.46 -8.59 -0.37
CA VAL A 64 -13.46 -9.54 0.12
C VAL A 64 -12.29 -8.76 0.70
N VAL A 65 -11.92 -9.05 1.94
CA VAL A 65 -10.77 -8.44 2.60
C VAL A 65 -9.75 -9.52 2.95
N GLN A 66 -8.55 -9.38 2.40
CA GLN A 66 -7.38 -10.16 2.77
C GLN A 66 -6.49 -9.34 3.69
N ASP A 67 -6.41 -9.74 4.95
CA ASP A 67 -5.69 -9.00 5.99
C ASP A 67 -5.11 -9.98 7.02
N ILE A 68 -4.11 -9.51 7.77
CA ILE A 68 -3.47 -10.23 8.88
C ILE A 68 -4.26 -10.07 10.19
N PHE A 69 -5.10 -9.03 10.28
CA PHE A 69 -5.97 -8.77 11.41
C PHE A 69 -7.38 -8.40 10.94
N LEU A 70 -8.36 -8.58 11.82
CA LEU A 70 -9.72 -8.06 11.60
C LEU A 70 -9.71 -6.54 11.82
N SER A 71 -9.44 -5.79 10.74
CA SER A 71 -9.48 -4.32 10.68
C SER A 71 -10.91 -3.79 10.59
N GLU A 72 -11.07 -2.47 10.73
CA GLU A 72 -12.35 -1.77 10.57
C GLU A 72 -12.98 -2.08 9.20
N THR A 73 -12.18 -2.08 8.13
CA THR A 73 -12.64 -2.49 6.80
C THR A 73 -13.00 -3.97 6.73
N ALA A 74 -12.21 -4.85 7.37
CA ALA A 74 -12.49 -6.29 7.38
C ALA A 74 -13.79 -6.65 8.12
N LEU A 75 -14.23 -5.83 9.08
CA LEU A 75 -15.52 -6.00 9.76
C LEU A 75 -16.72 -5.76 8.84
N LEU A 76 -16.54 -5.00 7.77
CA LEU A 76 -17.58 -4.74 6.76
C LEU A 76 -17.62 -5.82 5.66
N ALA A 77 -16.62 -6.72 5.62
CA ALA A 77 -16.45 -7.66 4.51
C ALA A 77 -17.41 -8.86 4.58
N ASP A 78 -17.88 -9.31 3.41
CA ASP A 78 -18.59 -10.58 3.27
C ASP A 78 -17.67 -11.78 3.49
N VAL A 79 -16.41 -11.66 3.07
CA VAL A 79 -15.39 -12.70 3.22
C VAL A 79 -14.09 -12.09 3.70
N VAL A 80 -13.54 -12.67 4.77
CA VAL A 80 -12.19 -12.36 5.25
C VAL A 80 -11.25 -13.52 4.95
N LEU A 81 -10.15 -13.25 4.24
CA LEU A 81 -9.11 -14.22 3.90
C LEU A 81 -7.87 -13.96 4.77
N PRO A 82 -7.53 -14.86 5.72
CA PRO A 82 -6.43 -14.61 6.65
C PRO A 82 -5.06 -14.69 5.95
N ALA A 83 -4.38 -13.56 5.85
CA ALA A 83 -3.01 -13.47 5.35
C ALA A 83 -1.99 -13.70 6.47
N VAL A 84 -0.76 -14.07 6.09
CA VAL A 84 0.38 -14.17 7.01
C VAL A 84 1.12 -12.85 7.13
N SER A 85 1.75 -12.60 8.28
CA SER A 85 2.62 -11.44 8.49
C SER A 85 3.94 -11.54 7.73
N PHE A 86 4.72 -10.45 7.74
CA PHE A 86 6.05 -10.42 7.13
C PHE A 86 6.99 -11.50 7.69
N ALA A 87 6.83 -11.90 8.95
CA ALA A 87 7.72 -12.88 9.60
C ALA A 87 7.41 -14.32 9.19
N GLU A 88 6.27 -14.57 8.53
CA GLU A 88 5.74 -15.90 8.23
C GLU A 88 5.82 -16.26 6.74
N ARG A 89 6.40 -15.37 5.91
CA ARG A 89 6.52 -15.55 4.46
C ARG A 89 7.91 -15.21 3.94
N ASP A 90 8.29 -15.89 2.87
CA ASP A 90 9.38 -15.47 2.00
C ASP A 90 8.88 -14.42 1.00
N GLY A 91 9.78 -13.56 0.54
CA GLY A 91 9.43 -12.51 -0.40
C GLY A 91 10.54 -11.50 -0.61
N THR A 92 10.15 -10.30 -1.06
CA THR A 92 11.05 -9.15 -1.14
C THR A 92 10.32 -7.87 -0.76
N PHE A 93 11.03 -6.92 -0.16
CA PHE A 93 10.60 -5.53 -0.05
C PHE A 93 11.49 -4.64 -0.91
N THR A 94 10.90 -3.60 -1.50
CA THR A 94 11.62 -2.54 -2.18
C THR A 94 11.51 -1.27 -1.36
N ASN A 95 12.63 -0.78 -0.84
CA ASN A 95 12.65 0.40 0.04
C ASN A 95 12.69 1.74 -0.74
N THR A 96 12.74 2.86 -0.01
CA THR A 96 12.71 4.23 -0.57
C THR A 96 13.92 4.57 -1.44
N GLU A 97 15.07 3.93 -1.23
CA GLU A 97 16.24 4.07 -2.12
C GLU A 97 16.22 3.11 -3.32
N ARG A 98 15.08 2.44 -3.55
CA ARG A 98 14.83 1.45 -4.61
C ARG A 98 15.56 0.12 -4.41
N ARG A 99 16.09 -0.14 -3.22
CA ARG A 99 16.77 -1.40 -2.94
C ARG A 99 15.73 -2.50 -2.73
N VAL A 100 15.78 -3.51 -3.59
CA VAL A 100 15.07 -4.77 -3.43
C VAL A 100 15.85 -5.61 -2.42
N GLN A 101 15.21 -6.06 -1.36
CA GLN A 101 15.81 -6.82 -0.27
C GLN A 101 15.00 -8.08 -0.01
N ARG A 102 15.69 -9.19 0.24
CA ARG A 102 15.05 -10.48 0.54
C ARG A 102 14.40 -10.48 1.92
N LEU A 103 13.11 -10.81 1.94
CA LEU A 103 12.36 -11.19 3.13
C LEU A 103 12.46 -12.70 3.30
N ARG A 104 12.73 -13.16 4.52
CA ARG A 104 12.85 -14.59 4.84
C ARG A 104 11.82 -14.97 5.87
N LYS A 105 11.17 -16.11 5.66
CA LYS A 105 10.30 -16.72 6.65
C LYS A 105 11.11 -17.01 7.92
N ALA A 106 10.63 -16.51 9.06
CA ALA A 106 11.20 -16.73 10.38
C ALA A 106 10.28 -17.52 11.31
N LEU A 107 8.97 -17.48 11.06
CA LEU A 107 7.93 -18.16 11.84
C LEU A 107 7.04 -19.00 10.94
N GLU A 108 6.44 -20.05 11.51
CA GLU A 108 5.39 -20.80 10.82
C GLU A 108 4.07 -20.01 10.82
N PRO A 109 3.27 -20.09 9.73
CA PRO A 109 1.97 -19.45 9.66
C PRO A 109 1.06 -19.81 10.85
N VAL A 110 0.41 -18.81 11.42
CA VAL A 110 -0.57 -19.01 12.50
C VAL A 110 -1.90 -19.50 11.94
N GLY A 111 -2.40 -20.62 12.48
CA GLY A 111 -3.70 -21.19 12.08
C GLY A 111 -3.76 -21.55 10.59
N ASP A 112 -4.85 -21.16 9.94
CA ASP A 112 -5.05 -21.40 8.51
C ASP A 112 -4.59 -20.24 7.62
N SER A 113 -3.83 -19.28 8.17
CA SER A 113 -3.31 -18.16 7.39
C SER A 113 -2.37 -18.63 6.27
N ARG A 114 -2.36 -17.89 5.17
CA ARG A 114 -1.54 -18.21 3.98
C ARG A 114 -0.85 -16.96 3.42
N PRO A 115 0.30 -17.11 2.73
CA PRO A 115 0.91 -16.01 2.01
C PRO A 115 -0.03 -15.35 1.01
N ASP A 116 0.01 -14.02 0.90
CA ASP A 116 -0.88 -13.25 0.03
C ASP A 116 -0.83 -13.69 -1.43
N TRP A 117 0.38 -14.00 -1.91
CA TRP A 117 0.58 -14.50 -3.27
C TRP A 117 -0.09 -15.86 -3.47
N TRP A 118 -0.07 -16.73 -2.45
CA TRP A 118 -0.69 -18.04 -2.52
C TRP A 118 -2.21 -17.90 -2.59
N ILE A 119 -2.80 -17.06 -1.73
CA ILE A 119 -4.26 -16.82 -1.74
C ILE A 119 -4.69 -16.26 -3.10
N THR A 120 -3.95 -15.28 -3.63
CA THR A 120 -4.20 -14.70 -4.95
C THR A 120 -4.11 -15.75 -6.06
N CYS A 121 -3.11 -16.65 -6.02
CA CYS A 121 -2.97 -17.76 -6.96
C CYS A 121 -4.13 -18.76 -6.87
N GLN A 122 -4.57 -19.06 -5.65
CA GLN A 122 -5.67 -19.97 -5.38
C GLN A 122 -7.02 -19.42 -5.86
N LEU A 123 -7.25 -18.11 -5.72
CA LEU A 123 -8.40 -17.42 -6.29
C LEU A 123 -8.35 -17.46 -7.82
N GLY A 124 -7.23 -17.02 -8.41
CA GLY A 124 -7.01 -17.01 -9.86
C GLY A 124 -7.22 -18.38 -10.50
N SER A 125 -6.67 -19.43 -9.90
CA SER A 125 -6.83 -20.82 -10.36
C SER A 125 -8.29 -21.28 -10.31
N ARG A 126 -9.01 -20.99 -9.21
CA ARG A 126 -10.43 -21.38 -9.06
C ARG A 126 -11.37 -20.63 -9.99
N MET A 127 -10.99 -19.42 -10.40
CA MET A 127 -11.68 -18.63 -11.43
C MET A 127 -11.37 -19.10 -12.85
N GLY A 128 -10.55 -20.14 -13.03
CA GLY A 128 -10.16 -20.68 -14.34
C GLY A 128 -8.98 -19.95 -15.00
N GLY A 129 -8.26 -19.13 -14.25
CA GLY A 129 -7.01 -18.51 -14.69
C GLY A 129 -5.88 -19.53 -14.88
N LYS A 130 -4.88 -19.15 -15.68
CA LYS A 130 -3.67 -19.96 -15.95
C LYS A 130 -2.43 -19.24 -15.41
N GLY A 131 -1.35 -19.97 -15.16
CA GLY A 131 -0.08 -19.39 -14.67
C GLY A 131 -0.12 -18.98 -13.20
N PHE A 132 -0.85 -19.74 -12.38
CA PHE A 132 -0.96 -19.54 -10.93
C PHE A 132 -0.38 -20.72 -10.13
N ASP A 133 0.36 -21.59 -10.80
CA ASP A 133 1.00 -22.81 -10.28
C ASP A 133 2.38 -22.54 -9.67
N PHE A 134 2.53 -21.39 -9.02
CA PHE A 134 3.76 -21.04 -8.30
C PHE A 134 3.87 -21.82 -6.99
N GLU A 135 5.05 -22.40 -6.75
CA GLU A 135 5.41 -23.11 -5.52
C GLU A 135 6.18 -22.21 -4.54
N HIS A 136 6.87 -21.19 -5.07
CA HIS A 136 7.70 -20.29 -4.28
C HIS A 136 7.77 -18.89 -4.90
N PRO A 137 7.81 -17.79 -4.10
CA PRO A 137 7.82 -16.41 -4.63
C PRO A 137 9.08 -16.06 -5.44
N SER A 138 10.12 -16.90 -5.47
CA SER A 138 11.24 -16.75 -6.42
C SER A 138 10.80 -16.93 -7.86
N GLN A 139 9.88 -17.85 -8.15
CA GLN A 139 9.35 -18.06 -9.50
C GLN A 139 8.54 -16.84 -9.96
N ILE A 140 7.83 -16.19 -9.04
CA ILE A 140 7.13 -14.91 -9.31
C ILE A 140 8.15 -13.81 -9.62
N MET A 141 9.27 -13.74 -8.89
CA MET A 141 10.34 -12.79 -9.19
C MET A 141 11.01 -13.08 -10.54
N GLU A 142 11.24 -14.34 -10.89
CA GLU A 142 11.75 -14.74 -12.21
C GLU A 142 10.81 -14.29 -13.33
N GLU A 143 9.50 -14.44 -13.17
CA GLU A 143 8.51 -13.91 -14.11
C GLU A 143 8.61 -12.38 -14.21
N ILE A 144 8.64 -11.67 -13.07
CA ILE A 144 8.79 -10.20 -13.02
C ILE A 144 10.06 -9.76 -13.76
N ALA A 145 11.20 -10.39 -13.49
CA ALA A 145 12.49 -10.09 -14.11
C ALA A 145 12.44 -10.32 -15.63
N SER A 146 11.81 -11.42 -16.07
CA SER A 146 11.65 -11.71 -17.50
C SER A 146 10.77 -10.68 -18.21
N LEU A 147 9.76 -10.12 -17.53
CA LEU A 147 8.78 -9.21 -18.11
C LEU A 147 9.15 -7.73 -17.97
N THR A 148 9.94 -7.37 -16.97
CA THR A 148 10.25 -5.98 -16.62
C THR A 148 11.73 -5.68 -16.80
N PRO A 149 12.15 -4.97 -17.87
CA PRO A 149 13.58 -4.76 -18.18
C PRO A 149 14.38 -4.09 -17.07
N SER A 150 13.79 -3.26 -16.20
CA SER A 150 14.50 -2.66 -15.06
C SER A 150 14.75 -3.64 -13.91
N TYR A 151 14.13 -4.82 -13.92
CA TYR A 151 14.30 -5.91 -12.96
C TYR A 151 15.04 -7.11 -13.58
N GLY A 152 15.47 -7.05 -14.84
CA GLY A 152 15.97 -8.22 -15.58
C GLY A 152 17.17 -8.95 -14.96
N GLY A 153 17.94 -8.27 -14.11
CA GLY A 153 19.02 -8.86 -13.33
C GLY A 153 18.65 -9.26 -11.91
N ILE A 154 17.43 -9.02 -11.44
CA ILE A 154 17.04 -9.29 -10.05
C ILE A 154 16.61 -10.75 -9.91
N SER A 155 17.33 -11.50 -9.07
CA SER A 155 17.00 -12.88 -8.71
C SER A 155 17.18 -13.09 -7.21
N TYR A 156 16.51 -14.09 -6.64
CA TYR A 156 16.59 -14.38 -5.20
C TYR A 156 18.02 -14.67 -4.73
N GLU A 157 18.82 -15.34 -5.58
CA GLU A 157 20.23 -15.62 -5.33
C GLU A 157 21.04 -14.33 -5.18
N ARG A 158 20.82 -13.36 -6.08
CA ARG A 158 21.53 -12.07 -6.03
C ARG A 158 21.07 -11.16 -4.89
N LEU A 159 19.92 -11.46 -4.28
CA LEU A 159 19.40 -10.73 -3.12
C LEU A 159 19.91 -11.29 -1.78
N GLU A 160 20.69 -12.38 -1.79
CA GLU A 160 21.28 -12.94 -0.57
C GLU A 160 22.21 -11.94 0.15
N ASP A 161 22.93 -11.12 -0.62
CA ASP A 161 24.02 -10.26 -0.11
C ASP A 161 23.60 -8.78 -0.03
N GLY A 162 22.63 -8.49 0.83
CA GLY A 162 22.21 -7.11 1.15
C GLY A 162 21.27 -6.42 0.14
N GLY A 163 20.98 -7.05 -1.00
CA GLY A 163 19.97 -6.60 -1.97
C GLY A 163 20.48 -5.58 -3.01
N LEU A 164 19.64 -5.28 -4.01
CA LEU A 164 20.03 -4.52 -5.22
C LEU A 164 19.12 -3.32 -5.47
N GLN A 165 19.67 -2.15 -5.79
CA GLN A 165 18.85 -1.04 -6.30
C GLN A 165 18.43 -1.28 -7.74
N TRP A 166 17.12 -1.25 -8.00
CA TRP A 166 16.63 -1.15 -9.36
C TRP A 166 16.79 0.30 -9.88
N PRO A 167 17.06 0.51 -11.18
CA PRO A 167 17.17 -0.49 -12.25
C PRO A 167 18.39 -1.42 -12.16
N CYS A 168 18.19 -2.70 -12.45
CA CYS A 168 19.20 -3.73 -12.61
C CYS A 168 18.79 -4.58 -13.85
N PRO A 169 19.21 -4.18 -15.06
CA PRO A 169 18.67 -4.77 -16.29
C PRO A 169 19.21 -6.14 -16.67
N THR A 170 20.40 -6.51 -16.19
CA THR A 170 21.07 -7.77 -16.53
C THR A 170 21.69 -8.41 -15.29
N GLU A 171 21.94 -9.71 -15.35
CA GLU A 171 22.50 -10.50 -14.24
C GLU A 171 23.91 -10.03 -13.82
N ASP A 172 24.68 -9.44 -14.74
CA ASP A 172 26.00 -8.86 -14.48
C ASP A 172 25.93 -7.39 -14.01
N HIS A 173 24.78 -6.73 -14.10
CA HIS A 173 24.64 -5.34 -13.69
C HIS A 173 24.62 -5.20 -12.17
N PRO A 174 25.47 -4.36 -11.54
CA PRO A 174 25.60 -4.26 -10.07
C PRO A 174 24.42 -3.54 -9.36
N GLY A 175 23.27 -3.38 -10.03
CA GLY A 175 22.22 -2.44 -9.63
C GLY A 175 22.58 -0.97 -9.89
N THR A 176 21.64 -0.05 -9.65
CA THR A 176 21.81 1.40 -9.88
C THR A 176 21.66 2.21 -8.59
N PRO A 177 22.76 2.46 -7.85
CA PRO A 177 22.71 3.18 -6.58
C PRO A 177 22.19 4.62 -6.73
N ILE A 178 22.65 5.34 -7.77
CA ILE A 178 22.34 6.75 -8.01
C ILE A 178 21.72 6.91 -9.40
N LEU A 179 20.49 7.44 -9.45
CA LEU A 179 19.82 7.80 -10.70
C LEU A 179 20.37 9.10 -11.27
N HIS A 180 20.28 9.25 -12.59
CA HIS A 180 20.60 10.49 -13.31
C HIS A 180 22.04 11.01 -13.13
N ALA A 181 22.98 10.16 -12.70
CA ALA A 181 24.37 10.53 -12.48
C ALA A 181 25.07 11.06 -13.74
N LYS A 182 24.60 10.67 -14.93
CA LYS A 182 25.15 11.10 -16.24
C LYS A 182 24.13 11.85 -17.09
N LEU A 183 22.91 11.30 -17.20
CA LEU A 183 21.85 11.83 -18.06
C LEU A 183 20.50 11.60 -17.39
N PHE A 184 19.58 12.54 -17.57
CA PHE A 184 18.19 12.32 -17.19
C PHE A 184 17.59 11.21 -18.05
N VAL A 185 16.65 10.43 -17.50
CA VAL A 185 15.99 9.34 -18.26
C VAL A 185 15.31 9.86 -19.53
N ARG A 186 14.84 11.12 -19.52
CA ARG A 186 14.25 11.81 -20.69
C ARG A 186 15.27 12.54 -21.58
N GLY A 187 16.57 12.34 -21.38
CA GLY A 187 17.62 13.12 -22.03
C GLY A 187 17.96 14.39 -21.26
N LYS A 188 17.22 15.49 -21.49
CA LYS A 188 17.47 16.79 -20.85
C LYS A 188 16.51 17.05 -19.68
N GLY A 189 16.99 17.77 -18.67
CA GLY A 189 16.13 18.32 -17.62
C GLY A 189 15.05 19.22 -18.23
N ARG A 190 13.86 19.25 -17.62
CA ARG A 190 12.73 20.09 -18.05
C ARG A 190 12.47 21.12 -16.95
N PHE A 191 12.70 22.39 -17.26
CA PHE A 191 12.28 23.49 -16.40
C PHE A 191 10.78 23.76 -16.59
N ILE A 192 10.06 23.93 -15.48
CA ILE A 192 8.64 24.24 -15.48
C ILE A 192 8.45 25.37 -14.47
N PRO A 193 8.01 26.58 -14.88
CA PRO A 193 7.66 27.62 -13.94
C PRO A 193 6.38 27.22 -13.20
N LEU A 194 6.35 27.47 -11.89
CA LEU A 194 5.18 27.22 -11.04
C LEU A 194 4.59 28.56 -10.58
N GLU A 195 3.26 28.63 -10.60
CA GLU A 195 2.50 29.73 -10.01
C GLU A 195 1.91 29.26 -8.69
N TYR A 196 1.97 30.11 -7.67
CA TYR A 196 1.34 29.81 -6.38
C TYR A 196 -0.17 29.75 -6.55
N LYS A 197 -0.78 28.71 -5.99
CA LYS A 197 -2.22 28.56 -5.84
C LYS A 197 -2.53 28.33 -4.37
N PRO A 198 -3.41 29.12 -3.74
CA PRO A 198 -3.79 28.88 -2.36
C PRO A 198 -4.54 27.55 -2.20
N PRO A 199 -4.57 26.98 -0.99
CA PRO A 199 -5.44 25.84 -0.67
C PRO A 199 -6.91 26.12 -1.03
N MET A 200 -7.64 25.05 -1.37
CA MET A 200 -9.07 25.14 -1.67
C MET A 200 -9.91 25.46 -0.42
N GLU A 201 -9.44 25.03 0.74
CA GLU A 201 -10.02 25.30 2.05
C GLU A 201 -9.14 26.31 2.78
N LEU A 202 -9.70 27.47 3.07
CA LEU A 202 -9.09 28.52 3.87
C LEU A 202 -9.95 28.76 5.10
N PRO A 203 -9.36 29.13 6.25
CA PRO A 203 -10.12 29.49 7.43
C PRO A 203 -11.12 30.61 7.16
N ASP A 204 -12.26 30.54 7.83
CA ASP A 204 -13.29 31.58 7.83
C ASP A 204 -13.77 31.90 9.24
N ASN A 205 -14.91 32.57 9.37
CA ASN A 205 -15.44 32.96 10.67
C ASN A 205 -16.03 31.77 11.46
N GLU A 206 -16.43 30.69 10.78
CA GLU A 206 -16.97 29.48 11.39
C GLU A 206 -15.86 28.46 11.71
N TYR A 207 -14.86 28.34 10.83
CA TYR A 207 -13.69 27.47 10.97
C TYR A 207 -12.40 28.32 10.96
N PRO A 208 -12.04 28.99 12.07
CA PRO A 208 -10.95 29.98 12.08
C PRO A 208 -9.54 29.37 12.17
N LEU A 209 -9.42 28.05 12.36
CA LEU A 209 -8.15 27.35 12.52
C LEU A 209 -7.82 26.47 11.31
N VAL A 210 -6.53 26.28 11.05
CA VAL A 210 -6.04 25.30 10.06
C VAL A 210 -5.72 24.00 10.77
N LEU A 211 -6.35 22.91 10.34
CA LEU A 211 -6.00 21.56 10.78
C LEU A 211 -4.90 20.98 9.89
N THR A 212 -3.90 20.36 10.51
CA THR A 212 -2.91 19.53 9.80
C THR A 212 -2.75 18.19 10.50
N THR A 213 -2.61 17.12 9.72
CA THR A 213 -2.41 15.76 10.27
C THR A 213 -0.94 15.35 10.21
N GLY A 214 -0.46 14.69 11.26
CA GLY A 214 0.92 14.24 11.36
C GLY A 214 1.11 12.72 11.25
N ARG A 215 2.30 12.28 11.66
CA ARG A 215 2.63 10.88 11.90
C ARG A 215 3.23 10.73 13.29
N SER A 216 2.99 9.59 13.91
CA SER A 216 3.58 9.24 15.19
C SER A 216 4.86 8.42 14.98
N LEU A 217 5.86 8.65 15.82
CA LEU A 217 7.02 7.76 15.91
C LEU A 217 6.62 6.36 16.40
N TYR A 218 5.61 6.28 17.26
CA TYR A 218 5.23 5.05 17.96
C TYR A 218 4.12 4.28 17.25
N HIS A 219 3.24 4.98 16.52
CA HIS A 219 2.10 4.36 15.84
C HIS A 219 2.15 4.58 14.33
N PHE A 220 1.99 3.49 13.60
CA PHE A 220 2.08 3.45 12.15
C PHE A 220 0.68 3.48 11.53
N HIS A 221 0.39 4.51 10.73
CA HIS A 221 -0.89 4.74 10.03
C HIS A 221 -2.11 4.48 10.93
N THR A 222 -3.02 3.61 10.49
CA THR A 222 -4.26 3.22 11.18
C THR A 222 -4.03 2.45 12.48
N GLY A 223 -2.78 2.10 12.79
CA GLY A 223 -2.44 1.47 14.06
C GLY A 223 -2.78 -0.02 14.15
N THR A 224 -3.30 -0.66 13.09
CA THR A 224 -3.73 -2.08 13.06
C THR A 224 -2.65 -3.04 13.61
N LEU A 225 -1.38 -2.72 13.37
CA LEU A 225 -0.23 -3.43 13.93
C LEU A 225 0.21 -2.90 15.30
N THR A 226 0.51 -1.60 15.35
CA THR A 226 1.27 -0.97 16.45
C THR A 226 0.45 -0.78 17.72
N ARG A 227 -0.87 -0.54 17.59
CA ARG A 227 -1.80 -0.44 18.73
C ARG A 227 -2.03 -1.78 19.46
N LYS A 228 -1.57 -2.90 18.91
CA LYS A 228 -1.59 -4.21 19.59
C LYS A 228 -0.33 -4.44 20.44
N VAL A 229 0.68 -3.59 20.32
CA VAL A 229 1.93 -3.71 21.08
C VAL A 229 1.82 -2.89 22.37
N LYS A 230 1.70 -3.57 23.51
CA LYS A 230 1.54 -2.94 24.84
C LYS A 230 2.58 -1.84 25.10
N GLY A 231 3.85 -2.07 24.75
CA GLY A 231 4.92 -1.09 24.96
C GLY A 231 4.71 0.22 24.21
N LEU A 232 4.16 0.18 23.00
CA LEU A 232 3.92 1.39 22.19
C LEU A 232 2.74 2.20 22.76
N ASN A 233 1.71 1.53 23.27
CA ASN A 233 0.60 2.21 23.94
C ASN A 233 0.99 2.85 25.29
N ILE A 234 2.03 2.36 25.97
CA ILE A 234 2.57 3.04 27.16
C ILE A 234 3.22 4.37 26.77
N LEU A 235 3.86 4.44 25.59
CA LEU A 235 4.58 5.63 25.13
C LEU A 235 3.64 6.69 24.53
N LYS A 236 2.58 6.27 23.83
CA LYS A 236 1.57 7.15 23.24
C LYS A 236 0.23 6.42 23.23
N GLY A 237 -0.55 6.52 24.30
CA GLY A 237 -1.80 5.76 24.44
C GLY A 237 -2.92 6.31 23.57
N GLU A 238 -2.97 7.62 23.39
CA GLU A 238 -4.11 8.33 22.83
C GLU A 238 -3.69 9.23 21.66
N GLY A 239 -4.66 9.65 20.86
CA GLY A 239 -4.47 10.74 19.91
C GLY A 239 -4.48 12.07 20.65
N GLU A 240 -3.64 13.01 20.24
CA GLU A 240 -3.56 14.34 20.84
C GLU A 240 -3.67 15.37 19.71
N VAL A 241 -4.25 16.52 20.03
CA VAL A 241 -4.26 17.70 19.15
C VAL A 241 -3.22 18.68 19.71
N GLU A 242 -2.21 19.00 18.90
CA GLU A 242 -1.21 20.01 19.24
C GLU A 242 -1.73 21.39 18.82
N ILE A 243 -2.03 22.24 19.80
CA ILE A 243 -2.58 23.59 19.60
C ILE A 243 -1.60 24.66 20.08
N ASN A 244 -1.56 25.81 19.39
CA ASN A 244 -0.78 26.96 19.84
C ASN A 244 -1.33 27.46 21.20
N PRO A 245 -0.48 27.80 22.19
CA PRO A 245 -0.95 28.26 23.50
C PRO A 245 -1.85 29.50 23.47
N ASP A 246 -1.63 30.43 22.55
CA ASP A 246 -2.44 31.65 22.43
C ASP A 246 -3.84 31.35 21.86
N ASP A 247 -3.92 30.45 20.88
CA ASP A 247 -5.18 29.97 20.31
C ASP A 247 -5.98 29.15 21.34
N ALA A 248 -5.31 28.24 22.06
CA ALA A 248 -5.91 27.44 23.13
C ALA A 248 -6.49 28.33 24.25
N SER A 249 -5.72 29.32 24.70
CA SER A 249 -6.16 30.31 25.69
C SER A 249 -7.38 31.09 25.21
N SER A 250 -7.40 31.50 23.94
CA SER A 250 -8.52 32.24 23.33
C SER A 250 -9.79 31.39 23.21
N LEU A 251 -9.64 30.07 23.03
CA LEU A 251 -10.74 29.10 22.99
C LEU A 251 -11.11 28.55 24.37
N GLY A 252 -10.35 28.86 25.42
CA GLY A 252 -10.58 28.37 26.78
C GLY A 252 -10.21 26.90 26.99
N ILE A 253 -9.32 26.35 26.16
CA ILE A 253 -8.88 24.95 26.20
C ILE A 253 -7.65 24.82 27.09
N ALA A 254 -7.69 23.89 28.04
CA ALA A 254 -6.55 23.56 28.90
C ALA A 254 -5.74 22.34 28.40
N ASP A 255 -4.48 22.25 28.82
CA ASP A 255 -3.66 21.06 28.57
C ASP A 255 -4.27 19.81 29.23
N GLY A 256 -4.36 18.72 28.48
CA GLY A 256 -5.00 17.47 28.89
C GLY A 256 -6.53 17.47 28.86
N GLU A 257 -7.17 18.54 28.39
CA GLU A 257 -8.62 18.59 28.18
C GLU A 257 -9.01 17.76 26.93
N MET A 258 -10.15 17.06 27.03
CA MET A 258 -10.75 16.38 25.87
C MET A 258 -11.52 17.41 25.05
N VAL A 259 -11.14 17.55 23.78
CA VAL A 259 -11.74 18.47 22.80
C VAL A 259 -12.33 17.74 21.62
#